data_AF-A0A1F7XZ92-F1
#
_entry.id   AF-A0A1F7XZ92-F1
#
_cell.length_a   1.000
_cell.length_b   1.000
_cell.length_c   1.000
_cell.angle_alpha   90.00
_cell.angle_beta   90.00
_cell.angle_gamma   90.00
#
_symmetry.space_group_name_H-M   'P 1'
#
loop_
_entity.id
_entity.type
_entity.pdbx_description
1 polymer ?
#
loop_
_entity_poly.entity_id
_entity_poly.type
_entity_poly.pdbx_seq_one_letter_code
_entity_poly.pdbx_strand_id
1 'polypeptide(L)'
;MTVKDKDKKREVKADYTNLIPALEEASKLSISFVFFPVVFLLIGVWLDKKFNTIPVFILVSIIIGFLIFAFQAWRAIKKVRQEK
;
A
#
# COMPACT_ATOMS: atom_id res chain seq x y z
N MET A 1 -57.44 10.62 -8.79
CA MET A 1 -56.42 9.63 -9.20
C MET A 1 -55.42 10.35 -10.08
N THR A 2 -54.18 10.54 -9.62
CA THR A 2 -52.95 10.63 -10.46
C THR A 2 -51.77 11.00 -9.56
N VAL A 3 -51.10 9.96 -9.03
CA VAL A 3 -49.74 10.07 -8.48
C VAL A 3 -48.82 10.11 -9.69
N LYS A 4 -48.32 11.31 -10.06
CA LYS A 4 -47.35 11.45 -11.14
C LYS A 4 -45.95 11.17 -10.60
N ASP A 5 -45.49 9.96 -10.90
CA ASP A 5 -44.10 9.57 -11.12
C ASP A 5 -43.07 10.70 -11.02
N LYS A 6 -42.28 10.67 -9.95
CA LYS A 6 -40.99 11.37 -9.90
C LYS A 6 -39.87 10.39 -9.55
N ASP A 7 -39.83 9.26 -10.24
CA ASP A 7 -38.61 8.48 -10.37
C ASP A 7 -37.67 9.17 -11.36
N LYS A 8 -37.08 10.28 -10.92
CA LYS A 8 -35.95 10.91 -11.61
C LYS A 8 -34.73 10.01 -11.37
N LYS A 9 -34.56 8.97 -12.21
CA LYS A 9 -33.31 8.19 -12.28
C LYS A 9 -32.17 9.17 -12.46
N ARG A 10 -31.42 9.42 -11.39
CA ARG A 10 -30.15 10.14 -11.46
C ARG A 10 -29.21 9.19 -12.18
N GLU A 11 -28.86 9.50 -13.43
CA GLU A 11 -27.72 8.86 -14.08
C GLU A 11 -26.47 9.21 -13.27
N VAL A 12 -26.10 8.35 -12.33
CA VAL A 12 -24.82 8.42 -11.63
C VAL A 12 -23.77 8.03 -12.67
N LYS A 13 -23.34 8.99 -13.49
CA LYS A 13 -22.16 8.80 -14.32
C LYS A 13 -20.99 8.57 -13.37
N ALA A 14 -20.44 7.36 -13.40
CA ALA A 14 -19.29 7.02 -12.59
C ALA A 14 -18.14 7.98 -12.93
N ASP A 15 -17.66 8.69 -11.93
CA ASP A 15 -16.55 9.63 -12.05
C ASP A 15 -15.23 8.87 -11.88
N TYR A 16 -14.60 8.57 -13.01
CA TYR A 16 -13.34 7.82 -13.07
C TYR A 16 -12.11 8.71 -12.91
N THR A 17 -12.28 10.03 -12.89
CA THR A 17 -11.19 11.01 -12.87
C THR A 17 -10.30 10.82 -11.64
N ASN A 18 -10.89 10.41 -10.52
CA ASN A 18 -10.18 10.14 -9.26
C ASN A 18 -9.77 8.67 -9.10
N LEU A 19 -10.26 7.76 -9.96
CA LEU A 19 -10.00 6.33 -9.83
C LEU A 19 -8.63 5.92 -10.38
N ILE A 20 -8.23 6.50 -11.52
CA ILE A 20 -6.91 6.23 -12.11
C ILE A 20 -5.76 6.63 -11.18
N PRO A 21 -5.70 7.88 -10.64
CA PRO A 21 -4.61 8.26 -9.73
C PRO A 21 -4.64 7.47 -8.41
N ALA A 22 -5.83 7.17 -7.87
CA ALA A 22 -5.95 6.35 -6.67
C ALA A 22 -5.47 4.90 -6.90
N LEU A 23 -5.76 4.33 -8.08
CA LEU A 23 -5.30 3.00 -8.45
C LEU A 23 -3.80 2.96 -8.67
N GLU A 24 -3.22 3.99 -9.29
CA GLU A 24 -1.76 4.12 -9.45
C GLU A 24 -1.06 4.14 -8.08
N GLU A 25 -1.57 4.97 -7.16
CA GLU A 25 -0.97 5.13 -5.84
C GLU A 25 -1.14 3.87 -4.96
N ALA A 26 -2.31 3.22 -5.02
CA ALA A 26 -2.55 1.94 -4.37
C ALA A 26 -1.67 0.82 -4.94
N SER A 27 -1.50 0.77 -6.26
CA SER A 27 -0.64 -0.22 -6.93
C SER A 27 0.81 -0.05 -6.51
N LYS A 28 1.33 1.18 -6.52
CA LYS A 28 2.69 1.49 -6.08
C LYS A 28 2.92 1.10 -4.62
N LEU A 29 1.96 1.38 -3.75
CA LEU A 29 2.02 0.99 -2.34
C LEU A 29 2.02 -0.54 -2.17
N SER A 30 1.17 -1.26 -2.90
CA SER A 30 1.08 -2.72 -2.84
C SER A 30 2.37 -3.41 -3.31
N ILE A 31 2.98 -2.93 -4.39
CA ILE A 31 4.26 -3.45 -4.91
C ILE A 31 5.35 -3.22 -3.86
N SER A 32 5.40 -2.02 -3.29
CA SER A 32 6.38 -1.66 -2.26
C SER A 32 6.23 -2.54 -1.02
N PHE A 33 4.98 -2.84 -0.61
CA PHE A 33 4.68 -3.69 0.54
C PHE A 33 5.24 -5.10 0.40
N VAL A 34 5.24 -5.67 -0.81
CA VAL A 34 5.80 -7.01 -1.04
C VAL A 34 7.29 -6.95 -1.32
N PHE A 35 7.72 -5.96 -2.10
CA PHE A 35 9.11 -5.82 -2.55
C PHE A 35 10.07 -5.61 -1.38
N PHE A 36 9.79 -4.69 -0.45
CA PHE A 36 10.72 -4.38 0.64
C PHE A 36 10.94 -5.57 1.59
N PRO A 37 9.90 -6.22 2.15
CA PRO A 37 10.10 -7.39 3.01
C PRO A 37 10.84 -8.53 2.32
N VAL A 38 10.56 -8.82 1.05
CA VAL A 38 11.25 -9.87 0.30
C VAL A 38 12.73 -9.53 0.11
N VAL A 39 13.06 -8.30 -0.30
CA VAL A 39 14.45 -7.86 -0.47
C VAL A 39 15.21 -7.89 0.85
N PHE A 40 14.62 -7.35 1.93
CA PHE A 40 15.25 -7.36 3.25
C PHE A 40 15.44 -8.80 3.77
N LEU A 41 14.48 -9.69 3.55
CA LEU A 41 14.60 -11.09 3.91
C LEU A 41 15.78 -11.75 3.18
N LEU A 42 15.91 -11.54 1.86
CA LEU A 42 17.02 -12.08 1.08
C LEU A 42 18.38 -11.55 1.57
N ILE A 43 18.46 -10.27 1.89
CA ILE A 43 19.66 -9.66 2.48
C ILE A 43 19.97 -10.29 3.85
N GLY A 44 18.97 -10.47 4.70
CA GLY A 44 19.12 -11.11 6.01
C GLY A 44 19.63 -12.55 5.89
N VAL A 45 19.03 -13.35 5.00
CA VAL A 45 19.49 -14.73 4.71
C VAL A 45 20.92 -14.74 4.20
N TRP A 46 21.28 -13.80 3.33
CA TRP A 46 22.64 -13.71 2.80
C TRP A 46 23.66 -13.33 3.88
N LEU A 47 23.31 -12.40 4.77
CA LEU A 47 24.15 -12.01 5.91
C LEU A 47 24.31 -13.16 6.90
N ASP A 48 23.23 -13.85 7.27
CA ASP A 48 23.30 -15.00 8.18
C ASP A 48 24.20 -16.12 7.61
N LYS A 49 24.11 -16.39 6.30
CA LYS A 49 25.02 -17.33 5.61
C LYS A 49 26.47 -16.85 5.58
N LYS A 50 26.70 -15.55 5.38
CA LYS A 50 28.05 -14.97 5.26
C LYS A 50 28.78 -14.93 6.60
N PHE A 51 28.07 -14.68 7.69
CA PHE A 51 28.64 -14.55 9.03
C PHE A 51 28.48 -15.81 9.89
N ASN A 52 27.85 -16.86 9.34
CA ASN A 52 27.59 -18.14 10.02
C ASN A 52 26.88 -17.93 11.36
N THR A 53 25.95 -16.97 11.39
CA THR A 53 25.17 -16.61 12.58
C THR A 53 23.88 -17.43 12.65
N ILE A 54 23.37 -17.60 13.87
CA ILE A 54 21.95 -17.92 14.12
C ILE A 54 21.10 -16.91 13.31
N PRO A 55 19.87 -17.23 12.85
CA PRO A 55 19.03 -16.40 11.97
C PRO A 55 18.58 -15.04 12.55
N VAL A 56 19.53 -14.24 13.02
CA VAL A 56 19.39 -12.96 13.70
C VAL A 56 19.29 -11.87 12.67
N PHE A 57 20.07 -11.91 11.58
CA PHE A 57 19.95 -10.92 10.51
C PHE A 57 18.61 -11.04 9.82
N ILE A 58 18.08 -12.25 9.61
CA ILE A 58 16.70 -12.47 9.13
C ILE A 58 15.69 -11.77 10.05
N LEU A 59 15.75 -11.99 11.36
CA LEU A 59 14.83 -11.37 12.32
C LEU A 59 14.90 -9.84 12.29
N VAL A 60 16.10 -9.27 12.30
CA VAL A 60 16.33 -7.82 12.22
C VAL A 60 15.81 -7.25 10.90
N SER A 61 16.10 -7.92 9.78
CA SER A 61 15.63 -7.51 8.46
C SER A 61 14.12 -7.52 8.32
N ILE A 62 13.43 -8.50 8.91
CA ILE A 62 11.95 -8.54 8.94
C ILE A 62 11.41 -7.32 9.71
N ILE A 63 11.94 -7.05 10.91
CA ILE A 63 11.51 -5.92 11.73
C ILE A 63 11.73 -4.59 10.99
N ILE A 64 12.90 -4.40 10.38
CA ILE A 64 13.23 -3.21 9.59
C ILE A 64 12.29 -3.07 8.39
N GLY A 65 12.04 -4.15 7.66
CA GLY A 65 11.12 -4.15 6.52
C GLY A 65 9.71 -3.70 6.91
N PHE A 66 9.20 -4.17 8.05
CA PHE A 66 7.90 -3.75 8.59
C PHE A 66 7.89 -2.27 9.01
N LEU A 67 8.94 -1.79 9.67
CA LEU A 67 9.04 -0.39 10.08
C LEU A 67 9.08 0.56 8.87
N ILE A 68 9.85 0.21 7.83
CA ILE A 68 9.92 0.98 6.58
C ILE A 68 8.56 1.00 5.88
N PHE A 69 7.87 -0.15 5.86
CA PHE A 69 6.52 -0.20 5.32
C PHE A 69 5.53 0.68 6.09
N ALA A 70 5.49 0.56 7.42
CA ALA A 70 4.60 1.37 8.26
C ALA A 70 4.85 2.87 8.06
N PHE A 71 6.13 3.26 7.93
CA PHE A 71 6.51 4.64 7.63
C PHE A 71 6.01 5.11 6.26
N GLN A 72 6.16 4.29 5.22
CA GLN A 72 5.65 4.62 3.87
C GLN A 72 4.12 4.69 3.82
N ALA A 73 3.44 3.76 4.47
CA ALA A 73 1.98 3.78 4.58
C ALA A 73 1.50 5.04 5.30
N TRP A 74 2.15 5.42 6.41
CA TRP A 74 1.81 6.64 7.14
C TRP A 74 2.04 7.90 6.29
N ARG A 75 3.14 7.96 5.53
CA ARG A 75 3.42 9.05 4.60
C ARG A 75 2.39 9.14 3.47
N ALA A 76 1.97 8.01 2.91
CA ALA A 76 0.93 7.95 1.88
C ALA A 76 -0.41 8.48 2.42
N ILE A 77 -0.82 8.05 3.61
CA ILE A 77 -2.05 8.54 4.27
C ILE A 77 -1.96 10.05 4.52
N LYS A 78 -0.82 10.55 5.01
CA LYS A 78 -0.63 11.98 5.27
C LYS A 78 -0.72 12.81 3.99
N LYS A 79 -0.20 12.30 2.87
CA LYS A 79 -0.29 12.96 1.56
C LYS A 79 -1.75 13.08 1.10
N VAL A 80 -2.51 11.98 1.15
CA VAL A 80 -3.94 11.96 0.83
C VAL A 80 -4.74 12.90 1.75
N ARG A 81 -4.36 13.02 3.02
CA ARG A 81 -5.02 13.93 3.98
C ARG A 81 -4.77 15.41 3.67
N GLN A 82 -3.66 15.76 3.03
CA GLN A 82 -3.33 17.16 2.71
C GLN A 82 -3.85 17.62 1.33
N GLU A 83 -4.30 16.70 0.48
CA GLU A 83 -4.97 17.01 -0.79
C GLU A 83 -6.49 17.25 -0.65
N LYS A 84 -7.07 17.02 0.54
CA LYS A 84 -8.46 17.39 0.90
C LYS A 84 -8.51 18.70 1.67
#